data_AF-A0A939Y010-F1
#
_entry.id   AF-A0A939Y010-F1
#
_cell.length_a   1.000
_cell.length_b   1.000
_cell.length_c   1.000
_cell.angle_alpha   90.00
_cell.angle_beta   90.00
_cell.angle_gamma   90.00
#
_symmetry.space_group_name_H-M   'P 1'
#
loop_
_entity.id
_entity.type
_entity.pdbx_description
1 polymer ?
#
loop_
_entity_poly.entity_id
_entity_poly.type
_entity_poly.pdbx_seq_one_letter_code
_entity_poly.pdbx_strand_id
1 'polypeptide(L)'
;IPGNELIRIDPVSGKKDGFDLGHGEWLYSPMHGYPVYSINSINMMRDLRDDFVTAAAYAWTSSSTLEVRVHYVNWISGTTLVFDFDKQEVTIRDTYPNSKVETVHFVEYKKP
;
A
#
# COMPACT_ATOMS: atom_id res chain seq x y z
N ILE A 1 1.05 -20.52 -1.76
CA ILE A 1 -0.25 -20.19 -1.13
C ILE A 1 -0.90 -19.16 -2.04
N PRO A 2 -2.07 -19.41 -2.62
CA PRO A 2 -2.71 -18.40 -3.45
C PRO A 2 -3.14 -17.23 -2.56
N GLY A 3 -2.84 -15.98 -2.95
CA GLY A 3 -3.49 -14.80 -2.34
C GLY A 3 -2.67 -13.92 -1.38
N ASN A 4 -1.35 -13.82 -1.52
CA ASN A 4 -0.55 -12.84 -0.79
C ASN A 4 -0.34 -11.55 -1.58
N GLU A 5 -1.39 -11.06 -2.26
CA GLU A 5 -1.31 -9.87 -3.11
C GLU A 5 -2.29 -8.84 -2.57
N LEU A 6 -1.83 -7.61 -2.37
CA LEU A 6 -2.73 -6.48 -2.12
C LEU A 6 -3.05 -5.82 -3.45
N ILE A 7 -4.32 -5.86 -3.85
CA ILE A 7 -4.79 -5.28 -5.11
C ILE A 7 -5.50 -3.96 -4.81
N ARG A 8 -4.93 -2.87 -5.31
CA ARG A 8 -5.62 -1.58 -5.38
C ARG A 8 -6.46 -1.55 -6.65
N ILE A 9 -7.73 -1.19 -6.51
CA ILE A 9 -8.64 -1.00 -7.65
C ILE A 9 -8.96 0.49 -7.74
N ASP A 10 -8.66 1.10 -8.87
CA ASP A 10 -9.07 2.47 -9.16
C ASP A 10 -10.61 2.51 -9.36
N PRO A 11 -11.35 3.33 -8.60
CA PRO A 11 -12.81 3.33 -8.62
C PRO A 11 -13.41 3.90 -9.90
N VAL A 12 -12.64 4.64 -10.71
CA VAL A 12 -13.12 5.32 -11.92
C VAL A 12 -12.77 4.51 -13.17
N SER A 13 -11.53 4.05 -13.27
CA SER A 13 -11.00 3.31 -14.42
C SER A 13 -11.10 1.80 -14.27
N GLY A 14 -11.32 1.28 -13.05
CA GLY A 14 -11.30 -0.14 -12.77
C GLY A 14 -9.91 -0.79 -12.90
N LYS A 15 -8.86 0.02 -13.13
CA LYS A 15 -7.47 -0.47 -13.23
C LYS A 15 -7.08 -1.10 -11.91
N LYS A 16 -6.45 -2.27 -12.00
CA LYS A 16 -5.95 -3.02 -10.85
C LYS A 16 -4.44 -2.90 -10.83
N ASP A 17 -3.92 -2.36 -9.74
CA ASP A 17 -2.49 -2.30 -9.46
C ASP A 17 -2.25 -3.11 -8.18
N GLY A 18 -1.49 -4.20 -8.30
CA GLY A 18 -1.20 -5.13 -7.22
C GLY A 18 0.28 -5.17 -6.88
N PHE A 19 0.59 -5.53 -5.63
CA PHE A 19 1.95 -5.84 -5.20
C PHE A 19 1.98 -7.04 -4.26
N ASP A 20 3.09 -7.78 -4.31
CA ASP A 20 3.28 -8.99 -3.53
C ASP A 20 3.58 -8.64 -2.08
N LEU A 21 2.96 -9.39 -1.17
CA LEU A 21 3.11 -9.23 0.27
C LEU A 21 3.87 -10.43 0.85
N GLY A 22 5.03 -10.17 1.44
CA GLY A 22 5.75 -11.18 2.20
C GLY A 22 5.22 -11.35 3.61
N HIS A 23 5.10 -12.59 4.08
CA HIS A 23 4.68 -12.87 5.45
C HIS A 23 5.89 -12.85 6.38
N GLY A 24 6.08 -11.76 7.13
CA GLY A 24 7.25 -11.56 7.99
C GLY A 24 8.57 -11.34 7.23
N GLU A 25 8.52 -11.23 5.90
CA GLU A 25 9.65 -10.90 5.03
C GLU A 25 9.22 -9.83 4.01
N TRP A 26 10.18 -9.09 3.47
CA TRP A 26 9.89 -8.11 2.43
C TRP A 26 9.92 -8.77 1.06
N LEU A 27 8.80 -8.70 0.33
CA LEU A 27 8.78 -9.04 -1.09
C LEU A 27 8.85 -7.76 -1.92
N TYR A 28 9.61 -7.83 -3.02
CA TYR A 28 9.81 -6.73 -3.95
C TYR A 28 8.99 -6.97 -5.20
N SER A 29 8.19 -5.97 -5.59
CA SER A 29 7.39 -6.02 -6.81
C SER A 29 7.53 -4.70 -7.58
N PRO A 30 7.47 -4.75 -8.92
CA PRO A 30 7.38 -3.54 -9.74
C PRO A 30 6.02 -2.87 -9.52
N MET A 31 6.03 -1.55 -9.32
CA MET A 31 4.83 -0.73 -9.17
C MET A 31 4.58 0.05 -10.45
N HIS A 32 3.44 -0.19 -11.08
CA HIS A 32 3.01 0.55 -12.28
C HIS A 32 2.21 1.79 -11.87
N GLY A 33 2.92 2.81 -11.39
CA GLY A 33 2.33 4.09 -11.00
C GLY A 33 3.24 4.91 -10.09
N TYR A 34 2.82 6.14 -9.87
CA TYR A 34 3.53 7.11 -9.05
C TYR A 34 3.27 6.88 -7.55
N PRO A 35 4.31 6.75 -6.70
CA PRO A 35 4.16 6.79 -5.25
C PRO A 35 3.35 8.01 -4.80
N VAL A 36 2.72 7.94 -3.63
CA VAL A 36 1.95 9.06 -3.07
C VAL A 36 2.82 10.32 -3.05
N TYR A 37 2.27 11.43 -3.58
CA TYR A 37 2.94 12.74 -3.77
C TYR A 37 4.04 12.84 -4.84
N SER A 38 4.25 11.83 -5.70
CA SER A 38 5.22 11.92 -6.81
C SER A 38 4.65 12.50 -8.12
N ILE A 39 3.33 12.57 -8.30
CA ILE A 39 2.68 13.20 -9.48
C ILE A 39 2.97 14.71 -9.55
N ASN A 40 3.17 15.36 -8.39
CA ASN A 40 3.57 16.76 -8.30
C ASN A 40 5.06 16.87 -7.90
N SER A 41 5.93 16.08 -8.55
CA SER A 41 7.35 16.16 -8.28
C SER A 41 7.89 17.56 -8.63
N ILE A 42 8.48 18.22 -7.65
CA ILE A 42 9.01 19.58 -7.80
C ILE A 42 10.49 19.47 -8.23
N ASN A 43 10.91 20.27 -9.22
CA ASN A 43 12.30 20.40 -9.66
C ASN A 43 12.92 19.09 -10.22
N MET A 44 14.02 18.62 -9.60
CA MET A 44 14.89 17.54 -10.12
C MET A 44 14.22 16.17 -10.27
N MET A 45 12.97 16.05 -9.83
CA MET A 45 12.19 14.81 -9.85
C MET A 45 11.09 14.79 -10.93
N ARG A 46 10.98 15.84 -11.77
CA ARG A 46 9.90 16.02 -12.76
C ARG A 46 9.82 14.95 -13.84
N ASP A 47 10.90 14.20 -14.06
CA ASP A 47 11.02 13.22 -15.15
C ASP A 47 11.41 11.81 -14.64
N LEU A 48 11.09 11.47 -13.37
CA LEU A 48 11.27 10.10 -12.89
C LEU A 48 10.39 9.14 -13.69
N ARG A 49 11.02 8.15 -14.32
CA ARG A 49 10.33 7.12 -15.11
C ARG A 49 9.60 6.13 -14.20
N ASP A 50 8.52 5.57 -14.71
CA ASP A 50 7.52 4.73 -14.03
C ASP A 50 8.02 3.37 -13.46
N ASP A 51 9.33 3.11 -13.47
CA ASP A 51 9.90 1.85 -12.98
C ASP A 51 10.18 1.94 -11.46
N PHE A 52 9.14 2.15 -10.67
CA PHE A 52 9.26 2.18 -9.21
C PHE A 52 9.22 0.76 -8.64
N VAL A 53 10.06 0.50 -7.65
CA VAL A 53 10.03 -0.75 -6.87
C VAL A 53 9.35 -0.50 -5.53
N THR A 54 8.38 -1.34 -5.21
CA THR A 54 7.79 -1.42 -3.88
C THR A 54 8.30 -2.65 -3.17
N ALA A 55 8.63 -2.50 -1.89
CA ALA A 55 8.79 -3.60 -0.97
C ALA A 55 7.58 -3.62 -0.06
N ALA A 56 6.94 -4.77 0.12
CA ALA A 56 5.82 -4.89 1.04
C ALA A 56 5.89 -6.17 1.88
N ALA A 57 5.40 -6.04 3.11
CA ALA A 57 5.35 -7.11 4.08
C ALA A 57 4.06 -7.00 4.91
N TYR A 58 3.57 -8.13 5.42
CA TYR A 58 2.46 -8.15 6.35
C TYR A 58 2.73 -9.07 7.53
N ALA A 59 2.09 -8.74 8.65
CA ALA A 59 2.08 -9.56 9.84
C ALA A 59 0.77 -9.39 10.61
N TRP A 60 0.30 -10.48 11.19
CA TRP A 60 -0.77 -10.44 12.19
C TRP A 60 -0.17 -9.94 13.51
N THR A 61 -0.67 -8.80 14.01
CA THR A 61 -0.26 -8.27 15.31
C THR A 61 -1.18 -8.75 16.44
N SER A 62 -2.39 -9.20 16.08
CA SER A 62 -3.35 -9.87 16.95
C SER A 62 -4.20 -10.85 16.15
N SER A 63 -5.15 -11.54 16.78
CA SER A 63 -6.10 -12.41 16.09
C SER A 63 -7.06 -11.69 15.15
N SER A 64 -7.24 -10.37 15.33
CA SER A 64 -8.17 -9.55 14.52
C SER A 64 -7.49 -8.33 13.88
N THR A 65 -6.18 -8.19 14.03
CA THR A 65 -5.43 -7.05 13.50
C THR A 65 -4.32 -7.52 12.56
N LEU A 66 -4.41 -7.06 11.31
CA LEU A 66 -3.41 -7.29 10.26
C LEU A 66 -2.71 -5.97 9.95
N GLU A 67 -1.40 -5.94 10.09
CA GLU A 67 -0.57 -4.81 9.68
C GLU A 67 0.13 -5.13 8.36
N VAL A 68 0.00 -4.24 7.39
CA VAL A 68 0.69 -4.28 6.11
C VAL A 68 1.58 -3.05 6.02
N ARG A 69 2.86 -3.26 5.73
CA ARG A 69 3.83 -2.18 5.48
C ARG A 69 4.23 -2.20 4.03
N VAL A 70 4.21 -1.03 3.43
CA VAL A 70 4.61 -0.79 2.05
C VAL A 70 5.69 0.27 2.07
N HIS A 71 6.85 -0.04 1.50
CA HIS A 71 7.94 0.89 1.33
C HIS A 71 8.17 1.10 -0.17
N TYR A 72 8.16 2.36 -0.60
CA TYR A 72 8.48 2.72 -1.98
C TYR A 72 10.00 2.85 -2.07
N VAL A 73 10.70 1.79 -2.49
CA VAL A 73 12.17 1.66 -2.38
C VAL A 73 12.91 2.77 -3.11
N ASN A 74 12.40 3.19 -4.26
CA ASN A 74 12.97 4.29 -5.05
C ASN A 74 12.49 5.68 -4.60
N TRP A 75 11.87 5.79 -3.42
CA TRP A 75 11.25 7.02 -2.93
C TRP A 75 11.43 7.20 -1.40
N ILE A 76 11.30 8.43 -0.91
CA ILE A 76 11.44 8.76 0.52
C ILE A 76 10.07 8.69 1.20
N SER A 77 9.28 7.66 0.91
CA SER A 77 8.01 7.45 1.61
C SER A 77 7.67 5.97 1.75
N GLY A 78 6.69 5.73 2.62
CA GLY A 78 6.09 4.42 2.81
C GLY A 78 4.71 4.60 3.42
N THR A 79 3.89 3.56 3.32
CA THR A 79 2.53 3.54 3.85
C THR A 79 2.38 2.32 4.75
N THR A 80 1.78 2.50 5.92
CA THR A 80 1.36 1.41 6.79
C THR A 80 -0.16 1.34 6.78
N LEU A 81 -0.71 0.17 6.49
CA LEU A 81 -2.13 -0.13 6.58
C LEU A 81 -2.35 -1.04 7.78
N VAL A 82 -3.25 -0.66 8.67
CA VAL A 82 -3.65 -1.48 9.83
C VAL A 82 -5.12 -1.82 9.66
N PHE A 83 -5.41 -3.08 9.34
CA PHE A 83 -6.76 -3.61 9.25
C PHE A 83 -7.17 -4.13 10.63
N ASP A 84 -8.26 -3.58 11.16
CA ASP A 84 -8.98 -4.08 12.32
C ASP A 84 -10.25 -4.76 11.82
N PHE A 85 -10.26 -6.09 11.81
CA PHE A 85 -11.38 -6.89 11.29
C PHE A 85 -12.58 -6.91 12.23
N ASP A 86 -12.38 -6.70 13.53
CA ASP A 86 -13.48 -6.62 14.49
C ASP A 86 -14.28 -5.32 14.31
N LYS A 87 -13.57 -4.22 14.02
CA LYS A 87 -14.18 -2.91 13.76
C LYS A 87 -14.50 -2.63 12.29
N GLN A 88 -14.02 -3.49 11.39
CA GLN A 88 -14.08 -3.27 9.94
C GLN A 88 -13.45 -1.93 9.52
N GLU A 89 -12.33 -1.59 10.14
CA GLU A 89 -11.62 -0.33 9.93
C GLU A 89 -10.23 -0.58 9.35
N VAL A 90 -9.82 0.25 8.40
CA VAL A 90 -8.44 0.34 7.95
C VAL A 90 -7.87 1.69 8.36
N THR A 91 -6.78 1.67 9.12
CA THR A 91 -5.99 2.86 9.43
C THR A 91 -4.83 2.95 8.45
N ILE A 92 -4.74 4.04 7.72
CA ILE A 92 -3.69 4.34 6.76
C ILE A 92 -2.75 5.36 7.42
N ARG A 93 -1.45 5.06 7.44
CA ARG A 93 -0.41 5.94 7.97
C ARG A 93 0.69 6.13 6.93
N ASP A 94 0.81 7.35 6.43
CA ASP A 94 1.89 7.69 5.51
C ASP A 94 3.13 8.18 6.28
N THR A 95 4.29 7.63 5.91
CA THR A 95 5.58 7.91 6.51
C THR A 95 6.25 9.03 5.69
N TYR A 96 5.87 10.27 5.97
CA TYR A 96 6.43 11.52 5.42
C TYR A 96 6.35 12.61 6.53
N PRO A 97 7.13 13.72 6.50
CA PRO A 97 7.17 14.73 7.57
C PRO A 97 5.83 15.35 8.02
N ASN A 98 4.75 15.11 7.30
CA ASN A 98 3.38 15.49 7.67
C ASN A 98 2.49 14.23 7.72
N SER A 99 2.83 13.28 8.59
CA SER A 99 2.15 11.99 8.71
C SER A 99 0.64 12.17 8.83
N LYS A 100 -0.08 11.83 7.76
CA LYS A 100 -1.54 11.79 7.77
C LYS A 100 -1.96 10.42 8.27
N VAL A 101 -2.84 10.40 9.26
CA VAL A 101 -3.54 9.20 9.69
C VAL A 101 -4.97 9.33 9.19
N GLU A 102 -5.40 8.37 8.40
CA GLU A 102 -6.76 8.29 7.90
C GLU A 102 -7.37 6.96 8.31
N THR A 103 -8.58 6.97 8.85
CA THR A 103 -9.33 5.77 9.19
C THR A 103 -10.53 5.68 8.28
N VAL A 104 -10.67 4.55 7.58
CA VAL A 104 -11.75 4.30 6.64
C VAL A 104 -12.42 2.98 7.02
N HIS A 105 -13.74 2.93 6.95
CA HIS A 105 -14.46 1.66 7.10
C HIS A 105 -14.39 0.87 5.79
N PHE A 106 -14.11 -0.42 5.87
CA PHE A 106 -14.11 -1.30 4.71
C PHE A 106 -15.26 -2.31 4.79
N VAL A 107 -15.76 -2.69 3.62
CA VAL A 107 -16.69 -3.81 3.49
C VAL A 107 -15.95 -4.98 2.88
N GLU A 108 -16.23 -6.18 3.38
CA GLU A 108 -15.67 -7.40 2.83
C GLU A 108 -16.18 -7.60 1.40
N TYR A 109 -15.27 -7.59 0.43
CA TYR A 109 -15.63 -7.91 -0.95
C TYR A 109 -15.66 -9.43 -1.12
N LYS A 110 -16.86 -9.99 -1.30
CA LYS A 110 -17.03 -11.39 -1.69
C LYS A 110 -16.91 -11.50 -3.21
N LYS A 111 -15.88 -12.21 -3.67
CA LYS A 111 -15.75 -12.58 -5.08
C LYS A 111 -16.97 -13.43 -5.48
N PRO A 112 -17.65 -13.12 -6.60
CA PRO A 112 -18.77 -13.91 -7.09
C PRO A 112 -18.34 -15.33 -7.50
#